data_AF-A0AAN7KSE7-F1
#
_entry.id   AF-A0AAN7KSE7-F1
#
_cell.length_a   1.000
_cell.length_b   1.000
_cell.length_c   1.000
_cell.angle_alpha   90.00
_cell.angle_beta   90.00
_cell.angle_gamma   90.00
#
_symmetry.space_group_name_H-M   'P 1'
#
loop_
_entity.id
_entity.type
_entity.pdbx_description
1 polymer ?
#
loop_
_entity_poly.entity_id
_entity_poly.type
_entity_poly.pdbx_seq_one_letter_code
_entity_poly.pdbx_strand_id
1 'polypeptide(L)'
;MHRDSSSCNSYNYGDAMYWDARYVKEAETGNFDWYQRYPALRPFLSMHLTSPSSRVLMVGCGNALMSEDMVKDGYEDIVNIDISSVAIDMMKRKYQYMPQLKCILNP
;
A
#
# COMPACT_ATOMS: atom_id res chain seq x y z
N MET A 1 -25.81 -20.86 30.57
CA MET A 1 -25.24 -19.68 29.89
C MET A 1 -24.82 -20.09 28.49
N HIS A 2 -25.69 -19.89 27.49
CA HIS A 2 -25.28 -20.04 26.09
C HIS A 2 -24.47 -18.80 25.72
N ARG A 3 -23.18 -18.98 25.41
CA ARG A 3 -22.41 -17.93 24.75
C ARG A 3 -22.97 -17.80 23.34
N ASP A 4 -23.55 -16.64 23.07
CA ASP A 4 -23.89 -16.22 21.72
C ASP A 4 -22.57 -16.02 20.96
N SER A 5 -22.28 -16.90 19.99
CA SER A 5 -21.06 -16.86 19.16
C SER A 5 -21.18 -15.86 18.00
N SER A 6 -22.25 -15.07 17.98
CA SER A 6 -22.65 -14.22 16.87
C SER A 6 -22.08 -12.81 17.01
N SER A 7 -20.79 -12.61 16.75
CA SER A 7 -20.20 -11.31 16.32
C SER A 7 -18.67 -11.27 16.25
N CYS A 8 -18.01 -12.39 15.98
CA CYS A 8 -16.63 -12.37 15.49
C CYS A 8 -16.69 -12.45 13.96
N ASN A 9 -16.87 -11.31 13.27
CA ASN A 9 -16.59 -11.28 11.84
C ASN A 9 -15.06 -11.37 11.70
N SER A 10 -14.51 -12.59 11.71
CA SER A 10 -13.08 -12.83 11.64
C SER A 10 -12.62 -12.52 10.21
N TYR A 11 -12.45 -11.24 9.89
CA TYR A 11 -11.76 -10.86 8.67
C TYR A 11 -10.35 -11.44 8.71
N ASN A 12 -10.06 -12.34 7.78
CA ASN A 12 -8.75 -12.94 7.67
C ASN A 12 -7.82 -11.97 6.92
N TYR A 13 -7.30 -10.96 7.62
CA TYR A 13 -6.39 -9.97 7.03
C TYR A 13 -5.05 -10.55 6.57
N GLY A 14 -4.74 -11.80 6.91
CA GLY A 14 -3.57 -12.53 6.38
C GLY A 14 -3.83 -13.23 5.05
N ASP A 15 -5.08 -13.29 4.57
CA ASP A 15 -5.45 -13.97 3.33
C ASP A 15 -5.43 -13.00 2.15
N ALA A 16 -4.65 -13.32 1.11
CA ALA A 16 -4.60 -12.56 -0.12
C ALA A 16 -5.98 -12.45 -0.78
N MET A 17 -6.82 -13.48 -0.71
CA MET A 17 -8.17 -13.47 -1.31
C MET A 17 -9.09 -12.43 -0.66
N TYR A 18 -8.92 -12.18 0.65
CA TYR A 18 -9.67 -11.12 1.33
C TYR A 18 -9.33 -9.75 0.73
N TRP A 19 -8.04 -9.48 0.54
CA TRP A 19 -7.56 -8.21 -0.02
C TRP A 19 -7.89 -8.08 -1.51
N ASP A 20 -7.74 -9.14 -2.28
CA ASP A 20 -8.14 -9.16 -3.70
C ASP A 20 -9.62 -8.80 -3.85
N ALA A 21 -10.51 -9.43 -3.08
CA ALA A 21 -11.94 -9.12 -3.10
C ALA A 21 -12.23 -7.66 -2.71
N ARG A 22 -11.50 -7.14 -1.72
CA ARG A 22 -11.61 -5.73 -1.31
C ARG A 22 -11.19 -4.79 -2.44
N TYR A 23 -10.02 -4.98 -3.03
CA TYR A 23 -9.50 -4.10 -4.07
C TYR A 23 -10.28 -4.18 -5.38
N VAL A 24 -10.89 -5.32 -5.71
CA VAL A 24 -11.85 -5.40 -6.83
C VAL A 24 -13.06 -4.49 -6.56
N LYS A 25 -13.62 -4.53 -5.35
CA LYS A 25 -14.77 -3.71 -4.98
C LYS A 25 -14.42 -2.22 -4.91
N GLU A 26 -13.22 -1.89 -4.45
CA GLU A 26 -12.76 -0.51 -4.25
C GLU A 26 -12.11 0.12 -5.49
N ALA A 27 -12.00 -0.63 -6.60
CA ALA A 27 -11.36 -0.16 -7.85
C ALA A 27 -11.96 1.17 -8.37
N GLU A 28 -13.24 1.42 -8.11
CA GLU A 28 -13.95 2.64 -8.53
C GLU A 28 -13.96 3.74 -7.46
N THR A 29 -13.69 3.40 -6.20
CA THR A 29 -13.78 4.35 -5.07
C THR A 29 -12.52 5.18 -4.84
N GLY A 30 -11.41 4.83 -5.52
CA GLY A 30 -10.15 5.56 -5.47
C GLY A 30 -9.12 4.94 -4.51
N ASN A 31 -8.13 5.74 -4.11
CA ASN A 31 -7.00 5.31 -3.28
C ASN A 31 -7.34 5.33 -1.78
N PHE A 32 -6.81 4.38 -1.02
CA PHE A 32 -7.08 4.23 0.40
C PHE A 32 -5.78 4.09 1.21
N ASP A 33 -5.66 4.86 2.29
CA ASP A 33 -4.59 4.77 3.27
C ASP A 33 -5.18 4.29 4.60
N TRP A 34 -4.70 3.15 5.13
CA TRP A 34 -5.31 2.52 6.30
C TRP A 34 -5.10 3.30 7.61
N TYR A 35 -3.99 4.02 7.74
CA TYR A 35 -3.64 4.77 8.94
C TYR A 35 -3.45 6.26 8.70
N GLN A 36 -2.36 6.65 8.03
CA GLN A 36 -1.99 8.05 7.81
C GLN A 36 -1.47 8.25 6.40
N ARG A 37 -1.64 9.48 5.88
CA ARG A 37 -1.07 9.90 4.60
C ARG A 37 0.33 10.46 4.76
N TYR A 38 1.05 10.51 3.64
CA TYR A 38 2.44 10.99 3.61
C TYR A 38 2.67 12.33 4.32
N PRO A 39 1.85 13.40 4.16
CA PRO A 39 2.12 14.68 4.81
C PRO A 39 2.19 14.60 6.35
N ALA A 40 1.44 13.69 6.97
CA ALA A 40 1.45 13.51 8.42
C ALA A 40 2.71 12.75 8.90
N LEU A 41 3.23 11.83 8.07
CA LEU A 41 4.40 11.03 8.39
C LEU A 41 5.73 11.64 7.92
N ARG A 42 5.68 12.53 6.93
CA ARG A 42 6.83 13.17 6.29
C ARG A 42 7.85 13.74 7.27
N PRO A 43 7.47 14.48 8.35
CA PRO A 43 8.45 15.01 9.29
C PRO A 43 9.29 13.94 10.00
N PHE A 44 8.72 12.75 10.21
CA PHE A 44 9.42 11.64 10.85
C PHE A 44 10.25 10.83 9.84
N LEU A 45 9.71 10.63 8.64
CA LEU A 45 10.42 9.93 7.56
C LEU A 45 11.68 10.69 7.13
N SER A 46 11.60 12.02 7.00
CA SER A 46 12.75 12.84 6.58
C SER A 46 13.89 12.89 7.61
N MET A 47 13.62 12.59 8.88
CA MET A 47 14.67 12.47 9.91
C MET A 47 15.53 11.22 9.71
N HIS A 48 14.99 10.18 9.08
CA HIS A 48 15.67 8.89 8.91
C HIS A 48 16.07 8.60 7.46
N LEU A 49 15.33 9.11 6.49
CA LEU A 49 15.61 8.98 5.06
C LEU A 49 16.28 10.26 4.56
N THR A 50 17.57 10.40 4.86
CA THR A 50 18.32 11.65 4.64
C THR A 50 18.79 11.83 3.20
N SER A 51 18.72 10.79 2.36
CA SER A 51 19.09 10.84 0.96
C SER A 51 17.92 10.47 0.06
N PRO A 52 17.59 11.28 -0.97
CA PRO A 52 16.61 10.93 -1.99
C PRO A 52 16.91 9.62 -2.74
N SER A 53 18.19 9.26 -2.82
CA SER A 53 18.68 8.02 -3.46
C SER A 53 18.57 6.77 -2.55
N SER A 54 18.06 6.92 -1.33
CA SER A 54 17.85 5.78 -0.42
C SER A 54 16.85 4.80 -1.05
N ARG A 55 17.19 3.51 -1.02
CA ARG A 55 16.28 2.46 -1.49
C ARG A 55 15.22 2.16 -0.45
N VAL A 56 13.95 2.31 -0.83
CA VAL A 56 12.80 2.12 0.06
C VAL A 56 11.99 0.90 -0.36
N LEU A 57 11.69 0.01 0.58
CA LEU A 57 10.74 -1.09 0.41
C LEU A 57 9.45 -0.76 1.17
N MET A 58 8.35 -0.59 0.45
CA MET A 58 7.02 -0.39 1.00
C MET A 58 6.29 -1.72 1.07
N VAL A 59 6.11 -2.26 2.28
CA VAL A 59 5.48 -3.56 2.52
C VAL A 59 3.98 -3.38 2.77
N GLY A 60 3.15 -4.16 2.08
CA GLY A 60 1.69 -4.05 2.19
C GLY A 60 1.20 -2.72 1.63
N CYS A 61 1.67 -2.36 0.43
CA CYS A 61 1.42 -1.03 -0.15
C CYS A 61 -0.06 -0.78 -0.48
N GLY A 62 -0.83 -1.84 -0.71
CA GLY A 62 -2.22 -1.77 -1.14
C GLY A 62 -2.38 -0.83 -2.33
N ASN A 63 -3.34 0.08 -2.21
CA ASN A 63 -3.57 1.18 -3.15
C ASN A 63 -3.29 2.57 -2.54
N ALA A 64 -2.42 2.64 -1.53
CA ALA A 64 -2.05 3.87 -0.83
C ALA A 64 -1.32 4.88 -1.74
N LEU A 65 -1.43 6.17 -1.41
CA LEU A 65 -0.72 7.24 -2.12
C LEU A 65 0.69 7.50 -1.59
N MET A 66 1.06 6.85 -0.47
CA MET A 66 2.32 7.06 0.24
C MET A 66 3.55 7.14 -0.68
N SER A 67 3.77 6.11 -1.49
CA SER A 67 4.95 6.02 -2.36
C SER A 67 4.93 7.06 -3.49
N GLU A 68 3.76 7.42 -4.01
CA GLU A 68 3.61 8.45 -5.04
C GLU A 68 4.00 9.82 -4.49
N ASP A 69 3.53 10.14 -3.28
CA ASP A 69 3.85 11.40 -2.62
C ASP A 69 5.32 11.45 -2.19
N MET A 70 5.92 10.32 -1.82
CA MET A 70 7.37 10.22 -1.62
C MET A 70 8.14 10.52 -2.92
N VAL A 71 7.75 9.96 -4.06
CA VAL A 71 8.41 10.30 -5.34
C VAL A 71 8.29 11.79 -5.65
N LYS A 72 7.13 12.40 -5.39
CA LYS A 72 6.95 13.86 -5.55
C LYS A 72 7.82 14.69 -4.59
N ASP A 73 8.14 14.16 -3.41
CA ASP A 73 9.08 14.77 -2.46
C ASP A 73 10.56 14.46 -2.76
N GLY A 74 10.83 13.80 -3.90
CA GLY A 74 12.17 13.64 -4.47
C GLY A 74 12.77 12.23 -4.36
N TYR A 75 12.09 11.28 -3.72
CA TYR A 75 12.63 9.93 -3.54
C TYR A 75 12.72 9.16 -4.87
N GLU A 76 13.83 8.45 -5.08
CA GLU A 76 14.22 8.00 -6.43
C GLU A 76 14.10 6.48 -6.66
N ASP A 77 14.13 5.64 -5.61
CA ASP A 77 14.05 4.17 -5.75
C ASP A 77 13.14 3.57 -4.68
N ILE A 78 11.87 3.39 -5.04
CA ILE A 78 10.84 2.81 -4.18
C ILE A 78 10.30 1.53 -4.82
N VAL A 79 10.31 0.44 -4.04
CA VAL A 79 9.69 -0.83 -4.39
C VAL A 79 8.48 -1.06 -3.50
N ASN A 80 7.32 -1.17 -4.12
CA ASN A 80 6.06 -1.51 -3.48
C ASN A 80 5.80 -3.02 -3.61
N ILE A 81 5.51 -3.68 -2.49
CA ILE A 81 5.05 -5.06 -2.48
C ILE A 81 3.74 -5.20 -1.72
N ASP A 82 2.94 -6.16 -2.16
CA ASP A 82 1.68 -6.53 -1.53
C ASP A 82 1.39 -8.01 -1.81
N ILE A 83 0.61 -8.63 -0.93
CA ILE A 83 0.14 -10.02 -1.09
C ILE A 83 -1.03 -10.10 -2.08
N SER A 84 -1.74 -8.98 -2.31
CA SER A 84 -2.83 -8.89 -3.27
C SER A 84 -2.29 -8.68 -4.68
N SER A 85 -2.56 -9.66 -5.55
CA SER A 85 -2.28 -9.55 -6.99
C SER A 85 -3.07 -8.42 -7.65
N VAL A 86 -4.32 -8.23 -7.22
CA VAL A 86 -5.21 -7.17 -7.71
C VAL A 86 -4.65 -5.78 -7.38
N ALA A 87 -4.18 -5.57 -6.15
CA ALA A 87 -3.55 -4.31 -5.74
C ALA A 87 -2.32 -4.02 -6.61
N ILE A 88 -1.43 -4.99 -6.76
CA ILE A 88 -0.20 -4.82 -7.53
C ILE A 88 -0.49 -4.49 -9.00
N ASP A 89 -1.43 -5.17 -9.64
CA ASP A 89 -1.77 -4.89 -11.04
C ASP A 89 -2.47 -3.54 -11.23
N MET A 90 -3.25 -3.10 -10.24
CA MET A 90 -3.81 -1.75 -10.22
C MET A 90 -2.69 -0.69 -10.11
N MET A 91 -1.76 -0.87 -9.18
CA MET A 91 -0.69 0.11 -8.95
C MET A 91 0.36 0.12 -10.06
N LYS A 92 0.68 -1.03 -10.67
CA LYS A 92 1.50 -1.09 -11.89
C LYS A 92 0.91 -0.25 -13.03
N ARG A 93 -0.41 -0.37 -13.27
CA ARG A 93 -1.10 0.43 -14.30
C ARG A 93 -1.09 1.92 -13.97
N LYS A 94 -1.32 2.27 -12.70
CA LYS A 94 -1.30 3.66 -12.23
C LYS A 94 0.07 4.31 -12.39
N TYR A 95 1.14 3.57 -12.06
CA TYR A 95 2.51 4.09 -12.01
C TYR A 95 3.38 3.72 -13.21
N GLN A 96 2.77 3.29 -14.32
CA GLN A 96 3.50 2.86 -15.53
C GLN A 96 4.47 3.91 -16.11
N TYR A 97 4.25 5.20 -15.81
CA TYR A 97 5.08 6.32 -16.25
C TYR A 97 5.93 6.95 -15.14
N MET A 98 6.04 6.28 -13.98
CA MET A 98 6.81 6.75 -12.82
C MET A 98 7.97 5.79 -12.56
N PRO A 99 9.12 5.94 -13.26
CA PRO A 99 10.21 4.97 -13.22
C PRO A 99 10.87 4.82 -11.83
N GLN A 100 10.70 5.79 -10.93
CA GLN A 100 11.18 5.76 -9.55
C GLN A 100 10.41 4.75 -8.67
N LEU A 101 9.22 4.33 -9.11
CA LEU A 101 8.31 3.51 -8.33
C LEU A 101 8.02 2.19 -9.06
N LYS A 102 8.39 1.08 -8.43
CA LYS A 102 8.16 -0.29 -8.94
C LYS A 102 7.13 -0.99 -8.07
N CYS A 103 6.26 -1.80 -8.68
CA CYS A 103 5.30 -2.65 -7.96
C CYS A 103 5.57 -4.13 -8.27
N ILE A 104 5.77 -4.94 -7.24
CA ILE A 104 6.11 -6.37 -7.36
C ILE A 104 5.16 -7.18 -6.47
N LEU A 105 4.65 -8.30 -6.99
CA LEU A 105 3.82 -9.21 -6.21
C LEU A 105 4.68 -9.93 -5.17
N ASN A 106 4.25 -9.94 -3.92
CA ASN A 106 4.83 -10.78 -2.89
C ASN A 106 4.09 -12.14 -2.87
N PRO A 107 4.74 -13.24 -3.31
CA PRO A 107 4.12 -14.55 -3.32
C PRO A 107 3.88 -15.11 -1.92
#